data_AF-A0A026VWX7-F1
#
_entry.id   AF-A0A026VWX7-F1
#
_cell.length_a   1.000
_cell.length_b   1.000
_cell.length_c   1.000
_cell.angle_alpha   90.00
_cell.angle_beta   90.00
_cell.angle_gamma   90.00
#
_symmetry.space_group_name_H-M   'P 1'
#
loop_
_entity.id
_entity.type
_entity.pdbx_description
1 polymer ?
#
loop_
_entity_poly.entity_id
_entity_poly.type
_entity_poly.pdbx_seq_one_letter_code
_entity_poly.pdbx_strand_id
1 'polypeptide(L)'
;MRFTTILFRNARRPQNEQAVPIKPKMPLILKNRVAPTSQRGIENGCLHEMSLLLNCLQENAFEDKKCIPQLSGLEKCYATYTKNMERLHGQYEEVKPVPNSKNCTHKQITYLLRQYPTV
;
A
#
# COMPACT_ATOMS: atom_id res chain seq x y z
N MET A 1 -5.13 30.59 -47.69
CA MET A 1 -5.76 30.39 -46.36
C MET A 1 -4.67 30.19 -45.30
N ARG A 2 -4.42 31.18 -44.43
CA ARG A 2 -3.45 31.11 -43.31
C ARG A 2 -3.99 31.93 -42.12
N PHE A 3 -5.05 31.47 -41.49
CA PHE A 3 -5.72 32.20 -40.39
C PHE A 3 -5.62 31.51 -39.01
N THR A 4 -4.79 30.49 -38.84
CA THR A 4 -4.71 29.73 -37.57
C THR A 4 -3.58 30.16 -36.63
N THR A 5 -2.69 31.08 -37.02
CA THR A 5 -1.50 31.45 -36.22
C THR A 5 -1.77 32.40 -35.06
N ILE A 6 -2.90 33.10 -35.04
CA ILE A 6 -3.19 34.14 -34.03
C ILE A 6 -3.82 33.52 -32.76
N LEU A 7 -4.57 32.43 -32.89
CA LEU A 7 -5.32 31.79 -31.78
C LEU A 7 -4.44 30.98 -30.80
N PHE A 8 -3.17 30.70 -31.14
CA PHE A 8 -2.25 29.92 -30.30
C PHE A 8 -1.15 30.76 -29.63
N ARG A 9 -1.22 32.10 -29.64
CA ARG A 9 -0.14 32.98 -29.17
C ARG A 9 0.24 32.82 -27.69
N ASN A 10 -0.68 32.36 -26.84
CA ASN A 10 -0.46 32.19 -25.40
C ASN A 10 -0.34 30.72 -24.97
N ALA A 11 -0.41 29.76 -25.91
CA ALA A 11 -0.13 28.36 -25.59
C ALA A 11 1.38 28.17 -25.43
N ARG A 12 1.80 27.39 -24.44
CA ARG A 12 3.21 26.99 -24.31
C ARG A 12 3.65 26.38 -25.64
N ARG A 13 4.76 26.86 -26.20
CA ARG A 13 5.39 26.25 -27.38
C ARG A 13 5.67 24.77 -27.07
N PRO A 14 5.55 23.85 -28.06
CA PRO A 14 5.97 22.47 -27.86
C PRO A 14 7.41 22.45 -27.38
N GLN A 15 7.69 21.61 -26.39
CA GLN A 15 9.01 21.54 -25.78
C GLN A 15 10.00 20.99 -26.81
N ASN A 16 11.11 21.71 -27.02
CA ASN A 16 12.14 21.26 -27.96
C ASN A 16 12.92 20.10 -27.35
N GLU A 17 12.75 18.89 -27.90
CA GLU A 17 13.44 17.67 -27.45
C GLU A 17 14.96 17.79 -27.51
N GLN A 18 15.49 18.58 -28.44
CA GLN A 18 16.94 18.83 -28.57
C GLN A 18 17.48 19.75 -27.49
N ALA A 19 16.64 20.64 -26.94
CA ALA A 19 17.04 21.56 -25.88
C ALA A 19 17.21 20.85 -24.53
N VAL A 20 16.51 19.73 -24.31
CA VAL A 20 16.60 18.90 -23.11
C VAL A 20 16.59 17.42 -23.51
N PRO A 21 17.73 16.86 -23.95
CA PRO A 21 17.79 15.48 -24.40
C PRO A 21 17.53 14.52 -23.23
N ILE A 22 16.41 13.80 -23.31
CA ILE A 22 16.09 12.73 -22.37
C ILE A 22 17.03 11.56 -22.68
N LYS A 23 17.85 11.15 -21.69
CA LYS A 23 18.70 9.95 -21.78
C LYS A 23 18.06 8.82 -20.98
N PRO A 24 17.10 8.07 -21.55
CA PRO A 24 16.40 7.04 -20.81
C PRO A 24 17.33 5.86 -20.49
N LYS A 25 17.36 5.42 -19.23
CA LYS A 25 17.99 4.15 -18.84
C LYS A 25 17.15 2.92 -19.19
N MET A 26 15.85 3.13 -19.46
CA MET A 26 14.87 2.10 -19.81
C MET A 26 13.92 2.69 -20.86
N PRO A 27 13.42 1.91 -21.83
CA PRO A 27 12.47 2.40 -22.83
C PRO A 27 11.29 3.13 -22.17
N LEU A 28 10.90 4.26 -22.76
CA LEU A 28 9.77 5.10 -22.34
C LEU A 28 8.44 4.47 -22.80
N ILE A 29 8.20 3.24 -22.36
CA ILE A 29 7.01 2.45 -22.70
C ILE A 29 6.32 2.05 -21.39
N LEU A 30 5.00 2.14 -21.38
CA LEU A 30 4.19 1.70 -20.24
C LEU A 30 4.25 0.17 -20.11
N LYS A 31 4.34 -0.31 -18.87
CA LYS A 31 4.29 -1.75 -18.59
C LYS A 31 2.85 -2.16 -18.30
N ASN A 32 2.50 -3.39 -18.66
CA ASN A 32 1.20 -3.99 -18.32
C ASN A 32 1.10 -4.45 -16.84
N ARG A 33 1.88 -3.83 -15.95
CA ARG A 33 1.89 -4.12 -14.51
C ARG A 33 2.32 -2.90 -13.71
N VAL A 34 1.77 -2.78 -12.51
CA VAL A 34 2.18 -1.77 -11.52
C VAL A 34 3.04 -2.44 -10.46
N ALA A 35 4.04 -1.72 -9.95
CA ALA A 35 4.81 -2.19 -8.81
C ALA A 35 3.91 -2.30 -7.58
N PRO A 36 4.13 -3.30 -6.70
CA PRO A 36 3.44 -3.34 -5.42
C PRO A 36 3.85 -2.11 -4.61
N THR A 37 2.87 -1.29 -4.23
CA THR A 37 3.10 -0.23 -3.24
C THR A 37 3.22 -0.88 -1.87
N SER A 38 4.35 -0.64 -1.18
CA SER A 38 4.49 -1.02 0.22
C SER A 38 3.57 -0.13 1.06
N GLN A 39 2.40 -0.64 1.43
CA GLN A 39 1.64 -0.07 2.54
C GLN A 39 2.25 -0.60 3.83
N ARG A 40 3.22 0.12 4.39
CA ARG A 40 3.64 -0.13 5.78
C ARG A 40 2.51 0.38 6.67
N GLY A 41 1.57 -0.48 7.01
CA GLY A 41 0.62 -0.19 8.08
C GLY A 41 1.41 0.03 9.37
N ILE A 42 1.15 1.15 10.04
CA ILE A 42 1.66 1.43 11.39
C ILE A 42 0.84 0.57 12.37
N GLU A 43 0.87 -0.76 12.21
CA GLU A 43 0.26 -1.65 13.17
C GLU A 43 1.35 -2.10 14.13
N ASN A 44 1.42 -1.44 15.28
CA ASN A 44 2.32 -1.79 16.37
C ASN A 44 1.84 -3.05 17.12
N GLY A 45 1.29 -4.06 16.43
CA GLY A 45 0.86 -5.36 16.98
C GLY A 45 0.33 -5.29 18.42
N CYS A 46 0.82 -6.21 19.26
CA CYS A 46 0.54 -6.25 20.71
C CYS A 46 1.78 -5.98 21.57
N LEU A 47 2.73 -5.18 21.06
CA LEU A 47 4.00 -4.93 21.75
C LEU A 47 3.81 -4.26 23.11
N HIS A 48 2.82 -3.37 23.23
CA HIS A 48 2.53 -2.70 24.50
C HIS A 48 2.07 -3.70 25.58
N GLU A 49 1.03 -4.49 25.29
CA GLU A 49 0.52 -5.50 26.22
C GLU A 49 1.59 -6.55 26.57
N MET A 50 2.42 -6.92 25.60
CA MET A 50 3.53 -7.84 25.83
C MET A 50 4.57 -7.23 26.78
N SER A 51 4.87 -5.94 26.65
CA SER A 51 5.78 -5.26 27.58
C SER A 51 5.23 -5.19 29.02
N LEU A 52 3.91 -4.99 29.18
CA LEU A 52 3.27 -4.98 30.50
C LEU A 52 3.32 -6.37 31.17
N LEU A 53 3.06 -7.43 30.41
CA LEU A 53 3.15 -8.80 30.90
C LEU A 53 4.58 -9.14 31.32
N LEU A 54 5.57 -8.81 30.50
CA LEU A 54 6.99 -9.06 30.80
C LEU A 54 7.44 -8.33 32.08
N ASN A 55 7.03 -7.08 32.25
CA ASN A 55 7.31 -6.32 33.48
C ASN A 55 6.69 -6.99 34.71
N CYS A 56 5.41 -7.41 34.61
CA CYS A 56 4.74 -8.10 35.71
C CYS A 56 5.45 -9.42 36.07
N LEU A 57 5.84 -10.22 35.08
CA LEU A 57 6.56 -11.47 35.30
C LEU A 57 7.90 -11.23 35.97
N GLN A 58 8.63 -10.19 35.56
CA GLN A 58 9.91 -9.83 36.16
C GLN A 58 9.77 -9.45 37.65
N GLU A 59 8.72 -8.69 38.00
CA GLU A 59 8.45 -8.30 39.39
C GLU A 59 7.98 -9.47 40.27
N ASN A 60 7.35 -10.48 39.67
CA ASN A 60 6.71 -11.59 40.39
C ASN A 60 7.44 -12.93 40.22
N ALA A 61 8.74 -12.90 39.93
CA ALA A 61 9.58 -14.10 39.75
C ALA A 61 9.00 -15.12 38.75
N PHE A 62 8.37 -14.61 37.69
CA PHE A 62 7.76 -15.38 36.61
C PHE A 62 6.59 -16.28 37.04
N GLU A 63 5.87 -15.92 38.11
CA GLU A 63 4.63 -16.59 38.47
C GLU A 63 3.42 -16.07 37.68
N ASP A 64 2.95 -16.86 36.72
CA ASP A 64 1.81 -16.51 35.85
C ASP A 64 0.53 -16.14 36.62
N LYS A 65 0.28 -16.79 37.76
CA LYS A 65 -0.91 -16.56 38.59
C LYS A 65 -1.03 -15.13 39.12
N LYS A 66 0.09 -14.42 39.25
CA LYS A 66 0.13 -13.03 39.73
C LYS A 66 -0.09 -12.03 38.59
N CYS A 67 0.06 -12.46 37.34
CA CYS A 67 -0.01 -11.63 36.13
C CYS A 67 -1.20 -11.94 35.22
N ILE A 68 -2.26 -12.56 35.76
CA ILE A 68 -3.51 -12.87 35.07
C ILE A 68 -4.12 -11.65 34.32
N PRO A 69 -4.18 -10.43 34.89
CA PRO A 69 -4.79 -9.32 34.17
C PRO A 69 -4.00 -8.89 32.92
N GLN A 70 -2.66 -8.88 32.99
CA GLN A 70 -1.78 -8.57 31.85
C GLN A 70 -1.85 -9.68 30.80
N LEU A 71 -1.95 -10.94 31.22
CA LEU A 71 -2.11 -12.07 30.31
C LEU A 71 -3.44 -11.98 29.55
N SER A 72 -4.54 -11.69 30.23
CA SER A 72 -5.84 -11.51 29.57
C SER A 72 -5.85 -10.30 28.62
N GLY A 73 -5.16 -9.21 28.98
CA GLY A 73 -4.97 -8.06 28.09
C GLY A 73 -4.26 -8.44 26.79
N LEU A 74 -3.14 -9.18 26.91
CA LEU A 74 -2.38 -9.67 25.77
C LEU A 74 -3.21 -10.61 24.88
N GLU A 75 -3.95 -11.56 25.46
CA GLU A 75 -4.80 -12.49 24.71
C GLU A 75 -5.88 -11.76 23.90
N LYS A 76 -6.53 -10.76 24.50
CA LYS A 76 -7.55 -9.94 23.82
C LYS A 76 -6.95 -9.13 22.67
N CYS A 77 -5.77 -8.54 22.88
CA CYS A 77 -5.06 -7.85 21.82
C CYS A 77 -4.72 -8.82 20.68
N TYR A 78 -4.16 -9.98 21.01
CA TYR A 78 -3.74 -10.98 20.03
C TYR A 78 -4.91 -11.48 19.19
N ALA A 79 -6.04 -11.81 19.83
CA ALA A 79 -7.25 -12.24 19.13
C ALA A 79 -7.82 -11.17 18.19
N THR A 80 -7.65 -9.88 18.52
CA THR A 80 -8.07 -8.77 17.65
C THR A 80 -7.10 -8.58 16.49
N TYR A 81 -5.80 -8.67 16.78
CA TYR A 81 -4.73 -8.56 15.79
C TYR A 81 -4.83 -9.66 14.73
N THR A 82 -4.99 -10.92 15.12
CA THR A 82 -5.12 -12.05 14.18
C THR A 82 -6.32 -11.89 13.27
N LYS A 83 -7.49 -11.53 13.82
CA LYS A 83 -8.70 -11.25 13.02
C LYS A 83 -8.48 -10.11 12.01
N ASN A 84 -7.80 -9.04 12.42
CA ASN A 84 -7.48 -7.94 11.52
C ASN A 84 -6.51 -8.36 10.41
N MET A 85 -5.47 -9.13 10.76
CA MET A 85 -4.54 -9.68 9.78
C MET A 85 -5.24 -10.56 8.75
N GLU A 86 -6.09 -11.49 9.20
CA GLU A 86 -6.86 -12.37 8.29
C GLU A 86 -7.73 -11.54 7.33
N ARG A 87 -8.41 -10.52 7.85
CA ARG A 87 -9.23 -9.61 7.03
C ARG A 87 -8.38 -8.86 5.99
N LEU A 88 -7.23 -8.34 6.39
CA LEU A 88 -6.31 -7.65 5.47
C LEU A 88 -5.78 -8.61 4.41
N HIS A 89 -5.33 -9.81 4.80
CA HIS A 89 -4.88 -10.83 3.87
C HIS A 89 -5.95 -11.17 2.82
N GLY A 90 -7.19 -11.38 3.25
CA GLY A 90 -8.31 -11.61 2.33
C GLY A 90 -8.49 -10.47 1.31
N GLN A 91 -8.47 -9.22 1.76
CA GLN A 91 -8.57 -8.05 0.88
C GLN A 91 -7.40 -7.94 -0.10
N TYR A 92 -6.19 -8.32 0.31
CA TYR A 92 -5.01 -8.31 -0.55
C TYR A 92 -4.97 -9.46 -1.55
N GLU A 93 -5.68 -10.56 -1.31
CA GLU A 93 -5.77 -11.70 -2.23
C GLU A 93 -6.74 -11.46 -3.38
N GLU A 94 -7.71 -10.58 -3.21
CA GLU A 94 -8.66 -10.23 -4.27
C GLU A 94 -7.96 -9.64 -5.50
N VAL A 95 -7.98 -10.40 -6.60
CA VAL A 95 -7.35 -10.01 -7.88
C VAL A 95 -8.30 -9.21 -8.76
N LYS A 96 -9.62 -9.47 -8.67
CA LYS A 96 -10.60 -8.80 -9.52
C LYS A 96 -10.99 -7.44 -8.90
N PRO A 97 -10.98 -6.35 -9.68
CA PRO A 97 -11.44 -5.05 -9.20
C PRO A 97 -12.93 -5.07 -8.90
N VAL A 98 -13.32 -4.41 -7.81
CA VAL A 98 -14.73 -4.21 -7.46
C VAL A 98 -15.28 -3.03 -8.29
N PRO A 99 -16.45 -3.14 -8.94
CA PRO A 99 -17.03 -2.04 -9.69
C PRO A 99 -17.23 -0.79 -8.82
N ASN A 100 -16.95 0.40 -9.37
CA ASN A 100 -17.10 1.71 -8.70
C ASN A 100 -16.23 1.95 -7.45
N SER A 101 -15.21 1.12 -7.18
CA SER A 101 -14.25 1.39 -6.10
C SER A 101 -13.35 2.57 -6.44
N LYS A 102 -13.24 3.57 -5.56
CA LYS A 102 -12.28 4.69 -5.72
C LYS A 102 -10.82 4.27 -5.54
N ASN A 103 -10.58 3.25 -4.72
CA ASN A 103 -9.24 2.77 -4.38
C ASN A 103 -9.11 1.31 -4.83
N CYS A 104 -8.09 1.01 -5.63
CA CYS A 104 -7.79 -0.34 -6.12
C CYS A 104 -6.41 -0.79 -5.61
N THR A 105 -6.25 -2.08 -5.35
CA THR A 105 -4.94 -2.66 -5.04
C THR A 105 -4.08 -2.81 -6.30
N HIS A 106 -2.76 -2.92 -6.13
CA HIS A 106 -1.85 -3.11 -7.26
C HIS A 106 -2.18 -4.36 -8.09
N LYS A 107 -2.72 -5.42 -7.45
CA LYS A 107 -3.15 -6.65 -8.12
C LYS A 107 -4.36 -6.39 -9.01
N GLN A 108 -5.36 -5.68 -8.50
CA GLN A 108 -6.56 -5.29 -9.25
C GLN A 108 -6.25 -4.41 -10.45
N ILE A 109 -5.35 -3.42 -10.29
CA ILE A 109 -4.92 -2.57 -11.40
C ILE A 109 -4.12 -3.39 -12.42
N THR A 110 -3.20 -4.23 -11.96
CA THR A 110 -2.40 -5.10 -12.85
C THR A 110 -3.28 -6.09 -13.60
N TYR A 111 -4.35 -6.60 -12.98
CA TYR A 111 -5.34 -7.45 -13.65
C TYR A 111 -5.98 -6.71 -14.84
N LEU A 112 -6.41 -5.45 -14.65
CA LEU A 112 -6.97 -4.62 -15.72
C LEU A 112 -5.97 -4.32 -16.84
N LEU A 113 -4.74 -3.94 -16.48
CA LEU A 113 -3.69 -3.64 -17.46
C LEU A 113 -3.27 -4.85 -18.30
N ARG A 114 -3.39 -6.07 -17.74
CA ARG A 114 -3.15 -7.30 -18.49
C ARG A 114 -4.28 -7.64 -19.45
N GLN A 115 -5.51 -7.29 -19.09
CA GLN A 115 -6.67 -7.47 -19.96
C GLN A 115 -6.64 -6.50 -21.16
N TYR A 116 -6.12 -5.28 -20.96
CA TYR A 116 -5.98 -4.26 -21.99
C TYR A 116 -4.52 -3.78 -22.09
N PRO A 117 -3.63 -4.59 -22.69
CA PRO A 117 -2.22 -4.24 -22.79
C PRO A 117 -2.01 -3.06 -23.74
N THR A 118 -1.01 -2.23 -23.43
CA THR A 118 -0.54 -1.22 -24.38
C THR A 118 0.28 -1.91 -25.46
N VAL A 119 -0.25 -1.91 -26.69
CA VAL A 119 0.46 -2.32 -27.91
C VAL A 119 1.47 -1.24 -28.29
#